data_AF-A0A2W2EMK1-F1
#
_entry.id   AF-A0A2W2EMK1-F1
#
_cell.length_a   1.000
_cell.length_b   1.000
_cell.length_c   1.000
_cell.angle_alpha   90.00
_cell.angle_beta   90.00
_cell.angle_gamma   90.00
#
_symmetry.space_group_name_H-M   'P 1'
#
loop_
_entity.id
_entity.type
_entity.pdbx_description
1 polymer ?
#
loop_
_entity_poly.entity_id
_entity_poly.type
_entity_poly.pdbx_seq_one_letter_code
_entity_poly.pdbx_strand_id
1 'polypeptide(L)'
;MPGQPQLRESSWLYMPGDDIPYALIRVEQRMDDSGIWDVLVNHPASAPTTRAERTDGEAAYAEAVRQRDTIAGLYRDQHGVTGQWRIRRPEAY
;
A
#
# COMPACT_ATOMS: atom_id res chain seq x y z
N MET A 1 -18.62 0.75 -12.01
CA MET A 1 -18.79 2.16 -11.59
C MET A 1 -17.57 2.92 -12.06
N PRO A 2 -17.68 3.81 -13.06
CA PRO A 2 -16.55 4.67 -13.44
C PRO A 2 -16.20 5.59 -12.26
N GLY A 3 -14.90 5.74 -11.97
CA GLY A 3 -14.38 6.63 -10.93
C GLY A 3 -14.12 6.04 -9.54
N GLN A 4 -14.44 4.77 -9.27
CA GLN A 4 -14.01 4.15 -8.00
C GLN A 4 -12.55 3.66 -8.11
N PRO A 5 -11.67 3.98 -7.13
CA PRO A 5 -10.32 3.42 -7.08
C PRO A 5 -10.36 1.88 -7.06
N GLN A 6 -9.51 1.26 -7.86
CA GLN A 6 -9.31 -0.19 -7.87
C GLN A 6 -8.01 -0.55 -7.15
N LEU A 7 -8.11 -1.47 -6.19
CA LEU A 7 -6.95 -2.05 -5.53
C LEU A 7 -6.15 -2.90 -6.53
N ARG A 8 -4.88 -2.56 -6.71
CA ARG A 8 -3.95 -3.28 -7.60
C ARG A 8 -2.91 -4.08 -6.81
N GLU A 9 -2.55 -3.59 -5.63
CA GLU A 9 -1.64 -4.31 -4.74
C GLU A 9 -1.98 -4.03 -3.27
N SER A 10 -1.85 -5.07 -2.43
CA SER A 10 -1.94 -4.95 -0.96
C SER A 10 -0.70 -5.57 -0.32
N SER A 11 -0.13 -4.86 0.64
CA SER A 11 1.06 -5.27 1.40
C SER A 11 0.71 -5.31 2.86
N TRP A 12 0.84 -6.47 3.49
CA TRP A 12 0.47 -6.68 4.89
C TRP A 12 1.73 -6.98 5.71
N LEU A 13 1.97 -6.21 6.76
CA LEU A 13 3.06 -6.46 7.69
C LEU A 13 2.58 -7.38 8.81
N TYR A 14 3.22 -8.53 8.99
CA TYR A 14 2.97 -9.45 10.11
C TYR A 14 4.18 -9.47 11.04
N MET A 15 3.94 -9.30 12.34
CA MET A 15 5.00 -9.46 13.34
C MET A 15 5.27 -10.94 13.62
N PRO A 16 6.48 -11.30 14.08
CA PRO A 16 6.77 -12.68 14.45
C PRO A 16 5.81 -13.19 15.54
N GLY A 17 5.06 -14.24 15.24
CA GLY A 17 4.09 -14.84 16.16
C GLY A 17 2.67 -14.27 16.08
N ASP A 18 2.42 -13.28 15.22
CA ASP A 18 1.10 -12.66 15.07
C ASP A 18 0.36 -13.18 13.83
N ASP A 19 -0.92 -13.54 14.01
CA ASP A 19 -1.83 -13.89 12.92
C ASP A 19 -2.58 -12.67 12.35
N ILE A 20 -2.50 -11.53 13.04
CA ILE A 20 -3.17 -10.28 12.69
C ILE A 20 -2.12 -9.32 12.10
N PRO A 21 -2.38 -8.69 10.94
CA PRO A 21 -1.43 -7.76 10.36
C PRO A 21 -1.29 -6.49 11.22
N TYR A 22 -0.05 -6.10 11.46
CA TYR A 22 0.32 -4.87 12.16
C TYR A 22 0.12 -3.61 11.30
N ALA A 23 0.28 -3.73 9.98
CA ALA A 23 0.05 -2.62 9.05
C ALA A 23 -0.37 -3.15 7.67
N LEU A 24 -1.08 -2.29 6.92
CA LEU A 24 -1.49 -2.51 5.55
C LEU A 24 -1.08 -1.31 4.70
N ILE A 25 -0.42 -1.56 3.58
CA ILE A 25 -0.21 -0.59 2.51
C ILE A 25 -1.02 -1.04 1.28
N ARG A 26 -1.82 -0.14 0.71
CA ARG A 26 -2.59 -0.38 -0.52
C ARG A 26 -2.08 0.50 -1.63
N VAL A 27 -1.97 -0.07 -2.82
CA VAL A 27 -1.73 0.65 -4.06
C VAL A 27 -3.00 0.57 -4.89
N GLU A 28 -3.65 1.71 -5.08
CA GLU A 28 -4.94 1.83 -5.76
C GLU A 28 -4.79 2.67 -7.03
N GLN A 29 -5.38 2.21 -8.13
CA GLN A 29 -5.47 2.97 -9.38
C GLN A 29 -6.82 3.65 -9.47
N ARG A 30 -6.86 4.94 -9.82
CA ARG A 30 -8.11 5.63 -10.14
C ARG A 30 -8.63 5.22 -11.52
N MET A 31 -9.92 4.93 -11.59
CA MET A 31 -10.60 4.50 -12.80
C MET A 31 -11.41 5.64 -13.44
N ASP A 32 -10.80 6.82 -13.54
CA ASP A 32 -11.37 8.07 -14.08
C ASP A 32 -10.53 8.63 -15.26
N ASP A 33 -9.79 7.77 -15.95
CA ASP A 33 -8.87 8.10 -17.06
C ASP A 33 -7.72 9.06 -16.70
N SER A 34 -7.58 9.44 -15.42
CA SER A 34 -6.52 10.34 -14.96
C SER A 34 -5.12 9.69 -14.94
N GLY A 35 -5.05 8.37 -14.98
CA GLY A 35 -3.80 7.63 -14.79
C GLY A 35 -3.21 7.77 -13.38
N ILE A 36 -3.99 8.25 -12.41
CA ILE A 36 -3.53 8.48 -11.03
C ILE A 36 -3.48 7.17 -10.24
N TRP A 37 -2.44 7.05 -9.42
CA TRP A 37 -2.26 6.00 -8.43
C TRP A 37 -2.15 6.61 -7.03
N ASP A 38 -2.88 6.05 -6.07
CA ASP A 38 -2.84 6.44 -4.67
C ASP A 38 -2.15 5.32 -3.87
N VAL A 39 -1.21 5.68 -2.98
CA VAL A 39 -0.63 4.77 -1.98
C VAL A 39 -1.22 5.11 -0.62
N LEU A 40 -1.92 4.16 -0.02
CA LEU A 40 -2.65 4.31 1.23
C LEU A 40 -2.03 3.45 2.32
N VAL A 41 -1.98 3.96 3.54
CA VAL A 41 -1.48 3.25 4.71
C VAL A 41 -2.59 3.13 5.76
N ASN A 42 -2.70 1.93 6.31
CA ASN A 42 -3.67 1.55 7.31
C ASN A 42 -2.92 0.87 8.46
N HIS A 43 -2.95 1.49 9.64
CA HIS A 43 -2.39 0.90 10.85
C HIS A 43 -3.56 0.61 11.81
N PRO A 44 -3.79 -0.64 12.26
CA PRO A 44 -4.98 -1.01 13.05
C PRO A 44 -5.13 -0.19 14.33
N ALA A 45 -4.02 0.18 14.96
CA ALA A 45 -4.02 1.00 16.18
C ALA A 45 -4.29 2.51 15.93
N SER A 46 -4.26 2.98 14.69
CA SER A 46 -4.51 4.38 14.34
C SER A 46 -5.55 4.46 13.21
N ALA A 47 -6.79 4.84 13.55
CA ALA A 47 -7.78 5.23 12.55
C ALA A 47 -7.60 6.74 12.22
N PRO A 48 -7.84 7.20 10.96
CA PRO A 48 -8.30 6.51 9.75
C PRO A 48 -7.18 6.15 8.74
N THR A 49 -7.55 5.57 7.59
CA THR A 49 -6.67 5.39 6.41
C THR A 49 -5.98 6.71 6.06
N THR A 50 -4.66 6.72 6.01
CA THR A 50 -3.88 7.88 5.57
C THR A 50 -3.44 7.69 4.14
N ARG A 51 -3.70 8.67 3.26
CA ARG A 51 -3.04 8.74 1.95
C ARG A 51 -1.59 9.13 2.20
N ALA A 52 -0.67 8.23 1.90
CA ALA A 52 0.76 8.51 2.02
C ALA A 52 1.25 9.26 0.78
N GLU A 53 0.89 8.79 -0.42
CA GLU A 53 1.40 9.35 -1.68
C GLU A 53 0.37 9.30 -2.81
N ARG A 54 0.61 10.14 -3.83
CA ARG A 54 -0.12 10.15 -5.11
C ARG A 54 0.85 10.32 -6.27
N THR A 55 0.72 9.49 -7.29
CA THR A 55 1.55 9.53 -8.50
C THR A 55 0.69 9.54 -9.75
N ASP A 56 1.14 10.22 -10.80
CA ASP A 56 0.49 10.29 -12.12
C ASP A 56 1.48 10.01 -13.26
N GLY A 57 0.95 9.77 -14.47
CA GLY A 57 1.74 9.52 -15.68
C GLY A 57 1.97 8.06 -16.07
N GLU A 58 2.71 7.86 -17.17
CA GLU A 58 2.88 6.57 -17.87
C GLU A 58 3.61 5.51 -17.01
N ALA A 59 4.45 5.94 -16.07
CA ALA A 59 5.18 5.08 -15.13
C ALA A 59 4.62 5.10 -13.70
N ALA A 60 3.40 5.62 -13.50
CA ALA A 60 2.83 5.88 -12.17
C ALA A 60 2.70 4.63 -11.30
N TYR A 61 2.47 3.46 -11.90
CA TYR A 61 2.45 2.19 -11.16
C TYR A 61 3.83 1.83 -10.59
N ALA A 62 4.88 1.91 -11.41
CA ALA A 62 6.24 1.59 -10.96
C ALA A 62 6.69 2.54 -9.85
N GLU A 63 6.32 3.82 -9.95
CA GLU A 63 6.56 4.78 -8.88
C GLU A 63 5.75 4.47 -7.62
N ALA A 64 4.45 4.14 -7.74
CA ALA A 64 3.63 3.77 -6.58
C ALA A 64 4.17 2.53 -5.85
N VAL A 65 4.71 1.55 -6.60
CA VAL A 65 5.40 0.37 -6.02
C VAL A 65 6.69 0.77 -5.30
N ARG A 66 7.51 1.66 -5.88
CA ARG A 66 8.70 2.20 -5.20
C ARG A 66 8.33 2.94 -3.91
N GLN A 67 7.27 3.74 -3.94
CA GLN A 67 6.79 4.46 -2.76
C GLN A 67 6.28 3.50 -1.69
N ARG A 68 5.56 2.43 -2.07
CA ARG A 68 5.22 1.34 -1.13
C ARG A 68 6.48 0.78 -0.47
N ASP A 69 7.52 0.45 -1.23
CA ASP A 69 8.76 -0.12 -0.70
C ASP A 69 9.45 0.84 0.27
N THR A 70 9.51 2.14 -0.06
CA THR A 70 10.03 3.20 0.81
C THR A 70 9.25 3.26 2.13
N ILE A 71 7.92 3.31 2.07
CA ILE A 71 7.05 3.35 3.26
C ILE A 71 7.26 2.08 4.10
N ALA A 72 7.35 0.91 3.47
CA ALA A 72 7.59 -0.35 4.14
C ALA A 72 8.95 -0.38 4.87
N GLY A 73 9.98 0.24 4.28
CA GLY A 73 11.28 0.45 4.91
C GLY A 73 11.22 1.40 6.11
N LEU A 74 10.57 2.56 5.94
CA LEU A 74 10.38 3.52 7.03
C LEU A 74 9.64 2.91 8.21
N TYR A 75 8.64 2.08 7.96
CA TYR A 75 7.92 1.36 9.02
C TYR A 75 8.87 0.47 9.83
N ARG A 76 9.78 -0.26 9.17
CA ARG A 76 10.80 -1.09 9.81
C ARG A 76 11.71 -0.25 10.72
N ASP A 77 12.20 0.86 10.20
CA ASP A 77 13.21 1.67 10.86
C ASP A 77 12.63 2.51 12.01
N GLN A 78 11.46 3.13 11.81
CA GLN A 78 10.83 4.02 12.80
C GLN A 78 10.18 3.28 13.96
N HIS A 79 9.59 2.10 13.71
CA HIS A 79 8.87 1.34 14.73
C HIS A 79 9.70 0.16 15.27
N GLY A 80 10.93 -0.02 14.80
CA GLY A 80 11.80 -1.14 15.20
C GLY A 80 11.17 -2.51 14.92
N VAL A 81 10.28 -2.60 13.93
CA VAL A 81 9.50 -3.81 13.66
C VAL A 81 10.32 -4.81 12.84
N THR A 82 10.40 -6.05 13.30
CA THR A 82 11.09 -7.16 12.63
C THR A 82 10.16 -8.02 11.76
N GLY A 83 8.95 -7.53 11.51
CA GLY A 83 7.91 -8.26 10.79
C GLY A 83 8.20 -8.52 9.31
N GLN A 84 7.43 -9.43 8.73
CA GLN A 84 7.50 -9.79 7.32
C GLN A 84 6.35 -9.15 6.53
N TRP A 85 6.68 -8.52 5.42
CA TRP A 85 5.68 -8.01 4.47
C TRP A 85 5.21 -9.14 3.54
N ARG A 86 3.90 -9.32 3.45
CA ARG A 86 3.23 -10.23 2.51
C ARG A 86 2.49 -9.41 1.47
N ILE A 87 2.86 -9.57 0.20
CA ILE A 87 2.33 -8.79 -0.92
C ILE A 87 1.34 -9.66 -1.71
N ARG A 88 0.17 -9.10 -2.03
CA ARG A 88 -0.86 -9.73 -2.86
C ARG A 88 -1.30 -8.78 -3.97
N ARG A 89 -1.37 -9.31 -5.19
CA ARG A 89 -1.89 -8.63 -6.40
C ARG A 89 -3.16 -9.35 -6.84
N PRO A 90 -4.34 -8.70 -6.84
CA PRO A 90 -5.59 -9.33 -7.23
C PRO A 90 -5.60 -9.89 -8.67
N GLU A 91 -4.81 -9.31 -9.57
CA GLU A 91 -4.74 -9.70 -10.99
C GLU A 91 -3.78 -10.85 -11.29
N ALA A 92 -3.04 -11.36 -10.29
CA ALA A 92 -2.05 -12.41 -10.49
C ALA A 92 -2.62 -13.84 -10.35
N TYR A 93 -3.94 -14.01 -10.44
CA TYR A 93 -4.67 -15.28 -10.28
C TYR A 93 -5.49 -15.64 -11.50
#